data_AF-A0A7S0GKI4-F1
#
_entry.id   AF-A0A7S0GKI4-F1
#
_cell.length_a   1.000
_cell.length_b   1.000
_cell.length_c   1.000
_cell.angle_alpha   90.00
_cell.angle_beta   90.00
_cell.angle_gamma   90.00
#
_symmetry.space_group_name_H-M   'P 1'
#
loop_
_entity.id
_entity.type
_entity.pdbx_description
1 polymer ?
#
loop_
_entity_poly.entity_id
_entity_poly.type
_entity_poly.pdbx_seq_one_letter_code
_entity_poly.pdbx_strand_id
1 'polypeptide(L)'
;MYVKSLALFALLGNASARLAEPTMADGSAHLDLEIVSADGQRELFPLLPGVKCPTGHICRERVAQKGINPIVPAIKNNMKTQLSASLNWEEFNKSMNTVVMSDDYCTRRGAMARAAGMAAGVAAATVASPAYAAETKDVKMGTDAGGLQFQPAKVSICKGDSVKWINNKGGPHNVVFDEDAIPAGVNQEKISMDDQLGDEGDTFVMKFDVAGEYAYYCEPHRGAGMNGALVVA
;
A
#
# COMPACT_ATOMS: atom_id res chain seq x y z
N MET A 1 -7.53 -80.60 20.65
CA MET A 1 -7.45 -80.42 19.18
C MET A 1 -6.74 -79.08 18.96
N TYR A 2 -5.41 -78.98 18.72
CA TYR A 2 -4.64 -79.42 17.53
C TYR A 2 -5.37 -78.93 16.25
N VAL A 3 -4.82 -78.12 15.32
CA VAL A 3 -3.53 -78.25 14.62
C VAL A 3 -3.20 -76.96 13.79
N LYS A 4 -1.90 -76.56 13.81
CA LYS A 4 -1.00 -75.91 12.80
C LYS A 4 -1.36 -74.63 12.03
N SER A 5 -0.59 -73.58 12.34
CA SER A 5 0.55 -73.04 11.56
C SER A 5 0.56 -73.22 10.03
N LEU A 6 0.59 -72.10 9.29
CA LEU A 6 1.39 -71.96 8.07
C LEU A 6 2.00 -70.55 8.03
N ALA A 7 3.33 -70.50 8.06
CA ALA A 7 4.13 -69.32 7.77
C ALA A 7 4.23 -69.13 6.25
N LEU A 8 4.23 -67.88 5.79
CA LEU A 8 4.79 -67.52 4.49
C LEU A 8 5.65 -66.26 4.65
N PHE A 9 6.94 -66.43 4.42
CA PHE A 9 7.96 -65.39 4.32
C PHE A 9 8.00 -64.85 2.88
N ALA A 10 7.96 -63.53 2.70
CA ALA A 10 8.48 -62.82 1.52
C ALA A 10 8.75 -61.36 1.96
N LEU A 11 10.00 -61.01 2.30
CA LEU A 11 11.02 -60.38 1.44
C LEU A 11 10.71 -58.91 1.06
N LEU A 12 11.46 -58.02 1.73
CA LEU A 12 12.12 -56.80 1.26
C LEU A 12 11.29 -55.69 0.58
N GLY A 13 11.26 -54.52 1.23
CA GLY A 13 10.89 -53.25 0.60
C GLY A 13 10.94 -52.08 1.58
N ASN A 14 12.14 -51.66 1.97
CA ASN A 14 12.34 -50.39 2.68
C ASN A 14 12.12 -49.25 1.67
N ALA A 15 10.93 -48.67 1.64
CA ALA A 15 10.65 -47.44 0.93
C ALA A 15 10.05 -46.44 1.92
N SER A 16 10.92 -45.67 2.58
CA SER A 16 10.53 -44.40 3.18
C SER A 16 10.01 -43.52 2.05
N ALA A 17 8.69 -43.42 1.93
CA ALA A 17 8.06 -42.43 1.08
C ALA A 17 8.46 -41.04 1.60
N ARG A 18 9.43 -40.41 0.93
CA ARG A 18 9.61 -38.96 1.03
C ARG A 18 8.34 -38.35 0.47
N LEU A 19 7.51 -37.80 1.35
CA LEU A 19 6.45 -36.88 0.95
C LEU A 19 7.12 -35.76 0.15
N ALA A 20 6.69 -35.62 -1.10
CA ALA A 20 7.11 -34.52 -1.95
C ALA A 20 6.78 -33.21 -1.24
N GLU A 21 7.81 -32.39 -1.00
CA GLU A 21 7.63 -31.01 -0.58
C GLU A 21 6.81 -30.30 -1.66
N PRO A 22 5.76 -29.53 -1.29
CA PRO A 22 5.03 -28.76 -2.27
C PRO A 22 5.95 -27.66 -2.77
N THR A 23 6.32 -27.74 -4.04
CA THR A 23 6.94 -26.64 -4.78
C THR A 23 5.95 -25.48 -4.81
N MET A 24 6.13 -24.51 -3.90
CA MET A 24 5.45 -23.22 -3.94
C MET A 24 6.14 -22.38 -5.01
N ALA A 25 5.50 -22.30 -6.18
CA ALA A 25 5.87 -21.34 -7.21
C ALA A 25 5.35 -19.95 -6.82
N ASP A 26 6.23 -18.96 -6.99
CA ASP A 26 5.99 -17.52 -7.16
C ASP A 26 5.16 -16.80 -6.07
N GLY A 27 5.89 -16.26 -5.09
CA GLY A 27 5.40 -15.29 -4.12
C GLY A 27 6.59 -14.82 -3.30
N SER A 28 6.89 -13.52 -3.33
CA SER A 28 8.09 -12.92 -2.76
C SER A 28 8.43 -13.45 -1.35
N ALA A 29 9.59 -14.11 -1.21
CA ALA A 29 10.07 -14.54 0.10
C ALA A 29 10.26 -13.32 1.00
N HIS A 30 9.63 -13.29 2.17
CA HIS A 30 9.88 -12.24 3.16
C HIS A 30 11.30 -12.38 3.68
N LEU A 31 12.06 -11.30 3.64
CA LEU A 31 13.45 -11.29 4.10
C LEU A 31 13.53 -10.75 5.52
N ASP A 32 14.36 -11.36 6.35
CA ASP A 32 14.78 -10.85 7.65
C ASP A 32 16.22 -10.38 7.55
N LEU A 33 16.47 -9.13 7.92
CA LEU A 33 17.80 -8.58 8.11
C LEU A 33 18.43 -9.17 9.38
N GLU A 34 19.57 -9.85 9.24
CA GLU A 34 20.35 -10.34 10.37
C GLU A 34 21.25 -9.21 10.89
N ILE A 35 21.01 -8.82 12.14
CA ILE A 35 21.86 -7.88 12.88
C ILE A 35 22.56 -8.65 13.98
N VAL A 36 23.89 -8.58 14.00
CA VAL A 36 24.70 -9.10 15.10
C VAL A 36 24.95 -7.94 16.06
N SER A 37 24.36 -8.00 17.25
CA SER A 37 24.55 -6.99 18.28
C SER A 37 25.97 -7.06 18.86
N ALA A 38 26.39 -6.01 19.55
CA ALA A 38 27.75 -5.86 20.07
C ALA A 38 28.16 -6.94 21.11
N ASP A 39 27.18 -7.62 21.69
CA ASP A 39 27.32 -8.76 22.61
C ASP A 39 27.33 -10.13 21.87
N GLY A 40 27.30 -10.13 20.54
CA GLY A 40 27.35 -11.32 19.69
C GLY A 40 26.02 -12.04 19.54
N GLN A 41 24.91 -11.50 20.05
CA GLN A 41 23.57 -12.05 19.81
C GLN A 41 23.15 -11.78 18.36
N ARG A 42 22.44 -12.74 17.76
CA ARG A 42 21.89 -12.61 16.41
C ARG A 42 20.41 -12.26 16.51
N GLU A 43 20.05 -11.09 16.01
CA GLU A 43 18.66 -10.63 15.92
C GLU A 43 18.22 -10.59 14.46
N LEU A 44 16.98 -11.03 14.21
CA LEU A 44 16.37 -11.05 12.88
C LEU A 44 15.30 -9.97 12.81
N PHE A 45 15.55 -8.94 12.01
CA PHE A 45 14.64 -7.82 11.78
C PHE A 45 13.86 -8.03 10.48
N PRO A 46 12.53 -8.23 10.54
CA PRO A 46 11.73 -8.44 9.35
C PRO A 46 11.76 -7.23 8.42
N LEU A 47 12.12 -7.45 7.16
CA LEU A 47 11.98 -6.47 6.08
C LEU A 47 10.56 -6.50 5.52
N LEU A 48 10.12 -5.37 4.99
CA LEU A 48 8.86 -5.28 4.27
C LEU A 48 8.92 -6.13 2.99
N PRO A 49 7.79 -6.67 2.52
CA PRO A 49 7.74 -7.43 1.27
C PRO A 49 8.23 -6.59 0.09
N GLY A 50 8.92 -7.23 -0.85
CA GLY A 50 9.48 -6.57 -2.03
C GLY A 50 10.73 -5.72 -1.77
N VAL A 51 11.14 -5.53 -0.51
CA VAL A 51 12.41 -4.86 -0.18
C VAL A 51 13.56 -5.82 -0.44
N LYS A 52 14.52 -5.40 -1.27
CA LYS A 52 15.76 -6.15 -1.49
C LYS A 52 16.63 -6.11 -0.24
N CYS A 53 17.38 -7.18 0.02
CA CYS A 53 18.37 -7.18 1.10
C CYS A 53 19.34 -6.00 0.91
N PRO A 54 19.51 -5.13 1.92
CA PRO A 54 20.44 -4.01 1.84
C PRO A 54 21.88 -4.47 1.55
N THR A 55 22.59 -3.75 0.68
CA THR A 55 23.97 -4.08 0.31
C THR A 55 24.87 -4.07 1.54
N GLY A 56 25.68 -5.13 1.71
CA GLY A 56 26.60 -5.26 2.84
C GLY A 56 25.98 -5.87 4.11
N HIS A 57 24.71 -6.24 4.07
CA HIS A 57 24.04 -6.93 5.17
C HIS A 57 23.69 -8.39 4.81
N ILE A 58 23.47 -9.21 5.84
CA ILE A 58 23.02 -10.59 5.69
C ILE A 58 21.51 -10.60 5.87
N CYS A 59 20.78 -11.23 4.95
CA CYS A 59 19.35 -11.47 5.11
C CYS A 59 19.02 -12.96 5.03
N ARG A 60 17.98 -13.37 5.76
CA ARG A 60 17.45 -14.74 5.76
C ARG A 60 16.02 -14.74 5.26
N GLU A 61 15.67 -15.74 4.47
CA GLU A 61 14.28 -15.93 4.07
C GLU A 61 13.45 -16.45 5.25
N ARG A 62 12.29 -15.84 5.44
CA ARG A 62 11.29 -16.24 6.43
C ARG A 62 10.11 -16.86 5.70
N VAL A 63 9.71 -18.05 6.13
CA VAL A 63 8.41 -18.61 5.79
C VAL A 63 7.34 -17.77 6.48
N ALA A 64 6.51 -17.06 5.71
CA ALA A 64 5.39 -16.31 6.25
C ALA A 64 4.47 -17.26 7.03
N GLN A 65 4.42 -17.12 8.36
CA GLN A 65 3.41 -17.82 9.16
C GLN A 65 2.07 -17.11 8.99
N LYS A 66 1.06 -17.86 8.55
CA LYS A 66 -0.27 -17.33 8.25
C LYS A 66 -0.86 -16.64 9.48
N GLY A 67 -0.99 -15.31 9.43
CA GLY A 67 -1.73 -14.52 10.41
C GLY A 67 -0.94 -13.93 11.59
N ILE A 68 0.39 -14.11 11.66
CA ILE A 68 1.21 -13.54 12.74
C ILE A 68 2.31 -12.66 12.14
N ASN A 69 2.25 -11.35 12.39
CA ASN A 69 3.31 -10.44 11.97
C ASN A 69 4.48 -10.50 12.98
N PRO A 70 5.72 -10.77 12.53
CA PRO A 70 6.89 -10.90 13.41
C PRO A 70 7.33 -9.60 14.11
N ILE A 71 6.84 -8.44 13.68
CA ILE A 71 7.15 -7.13 14.27
C ILE A 71 6.35 -6.91 15.58
N VAL A 72 5.16 -7.51 15.72
CA VAL A 72 4.27 -7.26 16.86
C VAL A 72 4.86 -7.74 18.21
N PRO A 73 5.47 -8.94 18.31
CA PRO A 73 6.15 -9.37 19.54
C PRO A 73 7.30 -8.43 19.96
N ALA A 74 8.08 -7.93 18.99
CA ALA A 74 9.18 -7.00 19.26
C ALA A 74 8.67 -5.66 19.82
N ILE A 75 7.59 -5.13 19.24
CA ILE A 75 6.94 -3.91 19.75
C ILE A 75 6.40 -4.14 21.17
N LYS A 76 5.72 -5.26 21.42
CA LYS A 76 5.16 -5.60 22.74
C LYS A 76 6.23 -5.65 23.84
N ASN A 77 7.42 -6.17 23.53
CA ASN A 77 8.53 -6.27 24.47
C ASN A 77 9.19 -4.91 24.78
N ASN A 78 9.20 -3.99 23.82
CA ASN A 78 9.78 -2.64 23.98
C ASN A 78 8.80 -1.60 24.55
N MET A 79 7.49 -1.79 24.41
CA MET A 79 6.47 -0.91 25.00
C MET A 79 6.24 -1.25 26.49
N LYS A 80 7.22 -0.92 27.34
CA LYS A 80 7.07 -1.03 28.79
C LYS A 80 6.17 0.10 29.32
N THR A 81 5.03 -0.33 29.85
CA THR A 81 4.14 0.33 30.83
C THR A 81 3.14 1.38 30.33
N GLN A 82 1.88 1.20 30.77
CA GLN A 82 0.66 1.99 30.56
C GLN A 82 0.09 2.04 29.13
N LEU A 83 0.90 2.33 28.11
CA LEU A 83 0.40 2.40 26.73
C LEU A 83 -0.01 1.03 26.18
N SER A 84 0.72 -0.04 26.55
CA SER A 84 0.42 -1.40 26.10
C SER A 84 -0.87 -2.01 26.68
N ALA A 85 -1.41 -1.46 27.78
CA ALA A 85 -2.64 -1.97 28.37
C ALA A 85 -3.91 -1.39 27.70
N SER A 86 -3.83 -0.20 27.10
CA SER A 86 -4.95 0.45 26.41
C SER A 86 -4.99 0.15 24.90
N LEU A 87 -3.97 -0.53 24.36
CA LEU A 87 -3.91 -0.93 22.96
C LEU A 87 -4.81 -2.13 22.66
N ASN A 88 -5.65 -1.99 21.64
CA ASN A 88 -6.28 -3.15 21.01
C ASN A 88 -5.24 -3.91 20.19
N TRP A 89 -4.56 -4.85 20.83
CA TRP A 89 -3.49 -5.64 20.21
C TRP A 89 -3.96 -6.52 19.06
N GLU A 90 -5.22 -6.96 19.06
CA GLU A 90 -5.77 -7.75 17.96
C GLU A 90 -5.91 -6.89 16.70
N GLU A 91 -6.46 -5.69 16.84
CA GLU A 91 -6.65 -4.76 15.73
C GLU A 91 -5.32 -4.16 15.25
N PHE A 92 -4.39 -3.92 16.17
CA PHE A 92 -3.02 -3.56 15.84
C PHE A 92 -2.31 -4.67 15.06
N ASN A 93 -2.38 -5.92 15.53
CA ASN A 93 -1.80 -7.06 14.82
C ASN A 93 -2.43 -7.26 13.44
N LYS A 94 -3.75 -7.10 13.31
CA LYS A 94 -4.46 -7.14 12.03
C LYS A 94 -3.94 -6.05 11.08
N SER A 95 -3.81 -4.82 11.56
CA SER A 95 -3.31 -3.69 10.78
C SER A 95 -1.87 -3.94 10.33
N MET A 96 -0.98 -4.35 11.25
CA MET A 96 0.40 -4.69 10.92
C MET A 96 0.49 -5.88 9.97
N ASN A 97 -0.39 -6.87 10.09
CA ASN A 97 -0.45 -7.98 9.14
C ASN A 97 -0.83 -7.47 7.74
N THR A 98 -1.82 -6.58 7.61
CA THR A 98 -2.16 -5.96 6.32
C THR A 98 -0.98 -5.18 5.72
N VAL A 99 -0.20 -4.46 6.53
CA VAL A 99 1.00 -3.73 6.07
C VAL A 99 2.04 -4.65 5.43
N VAL A 100 2.19 -5.85 6.00
CA VAL A 100 3.18 -6.84 5.58
C VAL A 100 2.63 -7.80 4.53
N MET A 101 1.32 -7.99 4.40
CA MET A 101 0.78 -8.98 3.45
C MET A 101 0.15 -8.35 2.21
N SER A 102 -0.13 -7.04 2.21
CA SER A 102 -0.72 -6.36 1.07
C SER A 102 0.37 -5.90 0.10
N ASP A 103 0.15 -6.06 -1.20
CA ASP A 103 0.96 -5.46 -2.27
C ASP A 103 0.46 -4.07 -2.68
N ASP A 104 -0.78 -3.72 -2.35
CA ASP A 104 -1.37 -2.43 -2.65
C ASP A 104 -0.85 -1.31 -1.73
N TYR A 105 -0.31 -0.24 -2.31
CA TYR A 105 0.27 0.89 -1.58
C TYR A 105 -0.76 1.59 -0.69
N CYS A 106 -1.96 1.85 -1.21
CA CYS A 106 -3.00 2.59 -0.49
C CYS A 106 -3.52 1.81 0.72
N THR A 107 -3.70 0.50 0.54
CA THR A 107 -4.08 -0.45 1.59
C THR A 107 -3.03 -0.52 2.70
N ARG A 108 -1.74 -0.63 2.33
CA ARG A 108 -0.64 -0.62 3.31
C ARG A 108 -0.56 0.72 4.05
N ARG A 109 -0.70 1.84 3.33
CA ARG A 109 -0.66 3.19 3.90
C ARG A 109 -1.79 3.39 4.90
N GLY A 110 -3.01 3.00 4.54
CA GLY A 110 -4.16 3.06 5.44
C GLY A 110 -4.01 2.15 6.67
N ALA A 111 -3.46 0.94 6.49
CA ALA A 111 -3.18 0.03 7.59
C ALA A 111 -2.08 0.56 8.53
N MET A 112 -1.04 1.19 7.99
CA MET A 112 -0.01 1.87 8.80
C MET A 112 -0.59 3.05 9.59
N ALA A 113 -1.41 3.89 8.96
CA ALA A 113 -2.04 5.01 9.64
C ALA A 113 -2.92 4.54 10.82
N ARG A 114 -3.68 3.45 10.63
CA ARG A 114 -4.46 2.80 11.69
C ARG A 114 -3.57 2.25 12.81
N ALA A 115 -2.53 1.50 12.46
CA ALA A 115 -1.61 0.93 13.44
C ALA A 115 -0.89 2.00 14.27
N ALA A 116 -0.45 3.10 13.63
CA ALA A 116 0.16 4.24 14.30
C ALA A 116 -0.83 4.97 15.22
N GLY A 117 -2.07 5.17 14.76
CA GLY A 117 -3.14 5.77 15.55
C GLY A 117 -3.50 4.94 16.79
N MET A 118 -3.50 3.60 16.66
CA MET A 118 -3.66 2.70 17.80
C MET A 118 -2.47 2.86 18.76
N ALA A 119 -1.24 2.62 18.29
CA ALA A 119 0.00 2.61 19.09
C ALA A 119 0.22 3.87 19.93
N ALA A 120 -0.25 5.04 19.47
CA ALA A 120 -0.03 6.33 20.12
C ALA A 120 -1.09 6.75 21.14
N GLY A 121 -2.19 5.99 21.33
CA GLY A 121 -3.24 6.33 22.30
C GLY A 121 -3.82 7.74 22.10
N VAL A 122 -4.66 7.94 21.08
CA VAL A 122 -5.43 9.19 20.82
C VAL A 122 -4.59 10.48 20.78
N ALA A 123 -3.30 10.43 20.49
CA ALA A 123 -2.55 11.61 20.11
C ALA A 123 -2.48 11.71 18.58
N ALA A 124 -3.29 12.60 18.00
CA ALA A 124 -3.30 12.94 16.56
C ALA A 124 -1.93 13.42 16.02
N ALA A 125 -0.91 13.52 16.87
CA ALA A 125 0.43 14.01 16.54
C ALA A 125 1.35 12.96 15.87
N THR A 126 1.14 11.65 16.04
CA THR A 126 2.01 10.62 15.43
C THR A 126 1.56 10.18 14.03
N VAL A 127 0.29 10.39 13.69
CA VAL A 127 -0.28 10.10 12.35
C VAL A 127 0.18 11.11 11.29
N ALA A 128 0.76 12.24 11.72
CA ALA A 128 1.28 13.29 10.84
C ALA A 128 2.70 13.03 10.32
N SER A 129 3.28 11.84 10.54
CA SER A 129 4.53 11.49 9.84
C SER A 129 4.28 11.57 8.33
N PRO A 130 5.14 12.26 7.55
CA PRO A 130 4.89 12.53 6.12
C PRO A 130 4.72 11.25 5.28
N ALA A 131 5.18 10.11 5.78
CA ALA A 131 4.97 8.80 5.16
C ALA A 131 3.51 8.31 5.17
N TYR A 132 2.63 8.86 6.02
CA TYR A 132 1.26 8.37 6.24
C TYR A 132 0.18 9.45 6.11
N ALA A 133 0.56 10.71 5.94
CA ALA A 133 -0.38 11.81 5.73
C ALA A 133 -1.02 11.73 4.34
N ALA A 134 -2.20 12.33 4.20
CA ALA A 134 -2.81 12.56 2.90
C ALA A 134 -1.82 13.33 2.00
N GLU A 135 -1.61 12.83 0.78
CA GLU A 135 -0.71 13.43 -0.19
C GLU A 135 -1.48 14.37 -1.11
N THR A 136 -0.80 15.38 -1.66
CA THR A 136 -1.31 16.16 -2.80
C THR A 136 -0.48 15.86 -4.03
N LYS A 137 -1.11 15.37 -5.10
CA LYS A 137 -0.45 15.14 -6.40
C LYS A 137 -0.63 16.35 -7.30
N ASP A 138 0.46 16.79 -7.92
CA ASP A 138 0.44 17.94 -8.82
C ASP A 138 0.17 17.48 -10.27
N VAL A 139 -0.71 18.22 -10.96
CA VAL A 139 -1.03 18.07 -12.38
C VAL A 139 -0.85 19.41 -13.06
N LYS A 140 0.03 19.51 -14.04
CA LYS A 140 0.15 20.71 -14.88
C LYS A 140 -0.97 20.73 -15.92
N MET A 141 -1.58 21.89 -16.13
CA MET A 141 -2.49 22.15 -17.23
C MET A 141 -1.70 22.89 -18.31
N GLY A 142 -1.41 22.19 -19.39
CA GLY A 142 -0.45 22.62 -20.39
C GLY A 142 0.94 22.04 -20.16
N THR A 143 1.55 21.47 -21.19
CA THR A 143 2.94 20.98 -21.10
C THR A 143 3.92 22.15 -21.11
N ASP A 144 5.15 21.91 -20.67
CA ASP A 144 6.21 22.94 -20.71
C ASP A 144 6.55 23.40 -22.14
N ALA A 145 6.17 22.60 -23.16
CA ALA A 145 6.27 22.95 -24.58
C ALA A 145 5.04 23.68 -25.13
N GLY A 146 4.05 24.01 -24.28
CA GLY A 146 2.81 24.69 -24.67
C GLY A 146 1.72 23.77 -25.23
N GLY A 147 1.84 22.45 -25.06
CA GLY A 147 0.83 21.49 -25.52
C GLY A 147 -0.42 21.49 -24.63
N LEU A 148 -1.60 21.40 -25.23
CA LEU A 148 -2.91 21.45 -24.54
C LEU A 148 -3.26 20.10 -23.91
N GLN A 149 -2.53 19.71 -22.86
CA GLN A 149 -2.67 18.40 -22.19
C GLN A 149 -2.50 18.56 -20.68
N PHE A 150 -3.16 17.68 -19.91
CA PHE A 150 -2.81 17.48 -18.50
C PHE A 150 -1.51 16.69 -18.39
N GLN A 151 -0.61 17.10 -17.48
CA GLN A 151 0.66 16.43 -17.26
C GLN A 151 0.88 16.14 -15.75
N PRO A 152 0.86 14.87 -15.33
CA PRO A 152 0.54 13.67 -16.13
C PRO A 152 -0.95 13.62 -16.51
N ALA A 153 -1.28 12.94 -17.62
CA ALA A 153 -2.66 12.76 -18.07
C ALA A 153 -3.42 11.71 -17.24
N LYS A 154 -2.70 10.78 -16.59
CA LYS A 154 -3.27 9.81 -15.65
C LYS A 154 -2.61 9.95 -14.29
N VAL A 155 -3.43 10.08 -13.26
CA VAL A 155 -2.99 10.17 -11.86
C VAL A 155 -3.62 9.04 -11.07
N SER A 156 -2.83 8.44 -10.17
CA SER A 156 -3.33 7.51 -9.16
C SER A 156 -3.04 8.09 -7.78
N ILE A 157 -4.07 8.15 -6.95
CA ILE A 157 -3.99 8.57 -5.54
C ILE A 157 -4.72 7.56 -4.66
N CYS A 158 -4.49 7.66 -3.36
CA CYS A 158 -5.26 6.90 -2.40
C CYS A 158 -6.43 7.73 -1.87
N LYS A 159 -7.46 7.06 -1.35
CA LYS A 159 -8.54 7.75 -0.64
C LYS A 159 -8.00 8.70 0.42
N GLY A 160 -8.57 9.90 0.45
CA GLY A 160 -8.19 10.98 1.37
C GLY A 160 -7.11 11.92 0.82
N ASP A 161 -6.48 11.59 -0.30
CA ASP A 161 -5.50 12.45 -0.97
C ASP A 161 -6.18 13.55 -1.80
N SER A 162 -5.38 14.52 -2.20
CA SER A 162 -5.78 15.62 -3.07
C SER A 162 -5.02 15.60 -4.39
N VAL A 163 -5.60 16.24 -5.39
CA VAL A 163 -4.93 16.62 -6.63
C VAL A 163 -4.92 18.13 -6.73
N LYS A 164 -3.77 18.71 -7.10
CA LYS A 164 -3.60 20.13 -7.37
C LYS A 164 -3.31 20.32 -8.86
N TRP A 165 -4.26 20.87 -9.58
CA TRP A 165 -4.08 21.31 -10.96
C TRP A 165 -3.46 22.70 -10.96
N ILE A 166 -2.41 22.87 -11.77
CA ILE A 166 -1.63 24.10 -11.86
C ILE A 166 -1.71 24.59 -13.29
N ASN A 167 -2.24 25.80 -13.51
CA ASN A 167 -2.20 26.44 -14.82
C ASN A 167 -0.74 26.70 -15.21
N ASN A 168 -0.25 26.01 -16.25
CA ASN A 168 1.18 26.04 -16.60
C ASN A 168 1.44 26.80 -17.89
N LYS A 169 0.81 26.37 -19.00
CA LYS A 169 1.00 26.97 -20.33
C LYS A 169 -0.25 26.80 -21.20
N GLY A 170 -0.46 27.72 -22.14
CA GLY A 170 -1.54 27.59 -23.12
C GLY A 170 -2.94 27.67 -22.52
N GLY A 171 -3.10 28.40 -21.42
CA GLY A 171 -4.40 28.67 -20.82
C GLY A 171 -5.24 29.62 -21.70
N PRO A 172 -6.49 29.90 -21.28
CA PRO A 172 -7.07 29.54 -19.99
C PRO A 172 -7.47 28.06 -19.91
N HIS A 173 -7.39 27.48 -18.70
CA HIS A 173 -7.74 26.07 -18.45
C HIS A 173 -8.75 25.92 -17.32
N ASN A 174 -9.58 24.89 -17.40
CA ASN A 174 -10.42 24.47 -16.30
C ASN A 174 -10.38 22.94 -16.10
N VAL A 175 -11.10 22.45 -15.08
CA VAL A 175 -11.11 21.04 -14.71
C VAL A 175 -12.57 20.64 -14.49
N VAL A 176 -13.17 20.02 -15.49
CA VAL A 176 -14.57 19.58 -15.44
C VAL A 176 -14.61 18.06 -15.45
N PHE A 177 -15.22 17.48 -14.43
CA PHE A 177 -15.42 16.03 -14.36
C PHE A 177 -16.60 15.60 -15.22
N ASP A 178 -16.48 14.43 -15.83
CA ASP A 178 -17.54 13.85 -16.65
C ASP A 178 -18.56 13.14 -15.75
N GLU A 179 -19.82 13.58 -15.76
CA GLU A 179 -20.87 13.08 -14.88
C GLU A 179 -21.14 11.58 -15.05
N ASP A 180 -20.93 11.05 -16.26
CA ASP A 180 -21.15 9.65 -16.60
C ASP A 180 -19.94 8.76 -16.25
N ALA A 181 -18.79 9.38 -15.92
CA ALA A 181 -17.52 8.68 -15.69
C ALA A 181 -16.86 9.09 -14.35
N ILE A 182 -17.70 9.20 -13.32
CA ILE A 182 -17.29 9.32 -11.91
C ILE A 182 -18.00 8.26 -11.05
N PRO A 183 -17.50 7.94 -9.85
CA PRO A 183 -18.12 6.94 -8.98
C PRO A 183 -19.52 7.37 -8.52
N ALA A 184 -20.42 6.40 -8.37
CA ALA A 184 -21.78 6.64 -7.90
C ALA A 184 -21.81 7.36 -6.54
N GLY A 185 -22.69 8.34 -6.42
CA GLY A 185 -22.86 9.15 -5.20
C GLY A 185 -21.88 10.31 -5.06
N VAL A 186 -20.93 10.46 -5.99
CA VAL A 186 -20.13 11.68 -6.12
C VAL A 186 -20.94 12.73 -6.89
N ASN A 187 -20.93 13.97 -6.40
CA ASN A 187 -21.53 15.10 -7.10
C ASN A 187 -20.46 15.76 -8.00
N GLN A 188 -20.69 15.73 -9.30
CA GLN A 188 -19.78 16.23 -10.34
C GLN A 188 -19.46 17.73 -10.17
N GLU A 189 -20.46 18.56 -9.90
CA GLU A 189 -20.32 20.01 -9.77
C GLU A 189 -19.40 20.37 -8.58
N LYS A 190 -19.49 19.60 -7.49
CA LYS A 190 -18.69 19.86 -6.28
C LYS A 190 -17.20 19.56 -6.41
N ILE A 191 -16.82 18.74 -7.39
CA ILE A 191 -15.43 18.36 -7.63
C ILE A 191 -14.84 19.04 -8.86
N SER A 192 -15.68 19.69 -9.66
CA SER A 192 -15.28 20.44 -10.86
C SER A 192 -14.97 21.88 -10.51
N MET A 193 -14.17 22.50 -11.38
CA MET A 193 -13.95 23.92 -11.44
C MET A 193 -14.33 24.35 -12.85
N ASP A 194 -15.52 24.95 -12.99
CA ASP A 194 -16.01 25.44 -14.28
C ASP A 194 -15.33 26.77 -14.66
N ASP A 195 -15.01 27.60 -13.64
CA ASP A 195 -14.21 28.80 -13.80
C ASP A 195 -12.83 28.47 -14.38
N GLN A 196 -12.32 29.34 -15.24
CA GLN A 196 -11.04 29.10 -15.90
C GLN A 196 -9.92 29.86 -15.21
N LEU A 197 -8.80 29.17 -15.02
CA LEU A 197 -7.55 29.76 -14.56
C LEU A 197 -6.82 30.36 -15.76
N GLY A 198 -6.55 31.66 -15.67
CA GLY A 198 -5.94 32.45 -16.75
C GLY A 198 -4.44 32.63 -16.58
N ASP A 199 -3.99 32.91 -15.36
CA ASP A 199 -2.59 33.26 -15.09
C ASP A 199 -1.75 32.01 -14.79
N GLU A 200 -0.51 31.99 -15.29
CA GLU A 200 0.42 30.89 -15.01
C GLU A 200 0.73 30.83 -13.51
N GLY A 201 0.65 29.62 -12.94
CA GLY A 201 0.83 29.36 -11.52
C GLY A 201 -0.47 29.35 -10.72
N ASP A 202 -1.60 29.78 -11.29
CA ASP A 202 -2.90 29.62 -10.64
C ASP A 202 -3.21 28.14 -10.41
N THR A 203 -3.90 27.85 -9.30
CA THR A 203 -4.14 26.46 -8.89
C THR A 203 -5.57 26.16 -8.49
N PHE A 204 -6.00 24.94 -8.78
CA PHE A 204 -7.21 24.32 -8.25
C PHE A 204 -6.81 23.08 -7.46
N VAL A 205 -7.31 22.92 -6.24
CA VAL A 205 -7.00 21.78 -5.37
C VAL A 205 -8.29 21.07 -5.00
N MET A 206 -8.35 19.77 -5.23
CA MET A 206 -9.51 18.97 -4.83
C MET A 206 -9.12 17.67 -4.13
N LYS A 207 -9.83 17.36 -3.03
CA LYS A 207 -9.65 16.16 -2.22
C LYS A 207 -10.65 15.07 -2.64
N PHE A 208 -10.20 13.83 -2.68
CA PHE A 208 -11.01 12.69 -3.10
C PHE A 208 -11.13 11.62 -2.00
N ASP A 209 -12.34 11.39 -1.51
CA ASP A 209 -12.64 10.44 -0.43
C ASP A 209 -13.38 9.17 -0.89
N VAL A 210 -13.76 9.11 -2.17
CA VAL A 210 -14.48 7.97 -2.77
C VAL A 210 -13.54 7.25 -3.74
N ALA A 211 -13.49 5.92 -3.64
CA ALA A 211 -12.66 5.12 -4.54
C ALA A 211 -13.35 4.94 -5.90
N GLY A 212 -12.54 4.81 -6.94
CA GLY A 212 -13.00 4.56 -8.30
C GLY A 212 -12.24 5.37 -9.34
N GLU A 213 -12.73 5.33 -10.56
CA GLU A 213 -12.18 6.06 -11.69
C GLU A 213 -12.97 7.36 -11.90
N TYR A 214 -12.25 8.42 -12.22
CA TYR A 214 -12.77 9.75 -12.48
C TYR A 214 -12.20 10.25 -13.80
N ALA A 215 -13.03 10.42 -14.82
CA ALA A 215 -12.64 11.11 -16.04
C ALA A 215 -12.92 12.61 -15.90
N TYR A 216 -11.99 13.43 -16.40
CA TYR A 216 -12.15 14.88 -16.44
C TYR A 216 -11.53 15.46 -17.70
N TYR A 217 -11.89 16.68 -18.03
CA TYR A 217 -11.42 17.37 -19.22
C TYR A 217 -11.32 18.89 -18.97
N CYS A 218 -10.60 19.56 -19.87
CA CYS A 218 -10.59 21.01 -19.96
C CYS A 218 -11.57 21.43 -21.06
N GLU A 219 -12.61 22.18 -20.75
CA GLU A 219 -13.68 22.54 -21.68
C GLU A 219 -13.17 23.27 -22.94
N PRO A 220 -12.36 24.34 -22.83
CA PRO A 220 -11.80 25.03 -24.01
C PRO A 220 -11.00 24.11 -24.95
N HIS A 221 -10.41 23.04 -24.40
CA HIS A 221 -9.41 22.23 -25.08
C HIS A 221 -9.81 20.76 -25.23
N ARG A 222 -11.06 20.39 -24.92
CA ARG A 222 -11.55 19.00 -25.05
C ARG A 222 -11.45 18.50 -26.48
N GLY A 223 -11.78 19.35 -27.46
CA GLY A 223 -11.65 19.05 -28.89
C GLY A 223 -10.20 18.85 -29.36
N ALA A 224 -9.23 19.40 -28.62
CA ALA A 224 -7.80 19.18 -28.86
C ALA A 224 -7.24 17.95 -28.10
N GLY A 225 -8.09 17.23 -27.36
CA GLY A 225 -7.72 16.01 -26.64
C GLY A 225 -7.24 16.25 -25.21
N MET A 226 -7.50 17.43 -24.61
CA MET A 226 -7.12 17.72 -23.22
C MET A 226 -8.04 17.00 -22.22
N ASN A 227 -7.82 15.69 -22.09
CA ASN A 227 -8.55 14.80 -21.19
C ASN A 227 -7.60 14.23 -20.12
N GLY A 228 -8.12 14.03 -18.92
CA GLY A 228 -7.42 13.48 -17.78
C GLY A 228 -8.18 12.31 -17.16
N ALA A 229 -7.43 11.42 -16.51
CA ALA A 229 -7.97 10.30 -15.76
C ALA A 229 -7.36 10.27 -14.35
N LEU A 230 -8.22 10.13 -13.35
CA LEU A 230 -7.83 9.97 -11.95
C LEU A 230 -8.35 8.63 -11.43
N VAL A 231 -7.47 7.86 -10.79
CA VAL A 231 -7.83 6.62 -10.10
C VAL A 231 -7.62 6.84 -8.61
N VAL A 232 -8.67 6.59 -7.83
CA VAL A 232 -8.64 6.66 -6.36
C VAL A 232 -8.78 5.25 -5.80
N ALA A 233 -7.78 4.78 -5.06
CA ALA A 233 -7.73 3.45 -4.44
C ALA A 233 -7.94 3.49 -2.92
#